data_AF-A0AAP0RA51-F1
#
_entry.id   AF-A0AAP0RA51-F1
#
_cell.length_a   1.000
_cell.length_b   1.000
_cell.length_c   1.000
_cell.angle_alpha   90.00
_cell.angle_beta   90.00
_cell.angle_gamma   90.00
#
_symmetry.space_group_name_H-M   'P 1'
#
loop_
_entity.id
_entity.type
_entity.pdbx_description
1 polymer ?
#
loop_
_entity_poly.entity_id
_entity_poly.type
_entity_poly.pdbx_seq_one_letter_code
_entity_poly.pdbx_strand_id
1 'polypeptide(L)'
;MSSRKGSRGSTRRVDGESNLQSQSSNQPTHSEGANSNVGGRSSQGSQQNKRKRGPTRVLNKFGLRPGEKLSVQFNTLGQAIGPNAAHFAHILGSTLRHSNIVSLQAEGWWKVSKEEKDKLWKEITAVAEKNSGNRALLEVLHTGGSKSFACYREDMTTEDYEPTQIDLFMKTHGKKNGKVTEILVCKHEKFDEYLANQESASLTPNEFYITATGPVRHGRMHGYGLGAPPSKVLGPKTSGQSSFGSYSQVCNKLGNVLNEMDQLKTNMCERIEERVQEETKKIEERVQEETKKIEERMEERIQEKMMAFMAQYTQQCQQNRR
;
A
#
# COMPACT_ATOMS: atom_id res chain seq x y z
N MET A 1 -3.96 31.31 -57.44
CA MET A 1 -3.64 32.24 -56.33
C MET A 1 -4.22 31.63 -55.05
N SER A 2 -3.53 30.71 -54.38
CA SER A 2 -2.47 30.93 -53.37
C SER A 2 -2.82 31.98 -52.31
N SER A 3 -3.21 31.53 -51.12
CA SER A 3 -2.59 31.96 -49.87
C SER A 3 -2.86 30.98 -48.73
N ARG A 4 -1.81 30.21 -48.42
CA ARG A 4 -1.57 29.50 -47.15
C ARG A 4 -0.99 30.50 -46.13
N LYS A 5 -1.38 30.38 -44.86
CA LYS A 5 -0.57 30.61 -43.64
C LYS A 5 -1.27 29.85 -42.51
N GLY A 6 -0.70 29.07 -41.60
CA GLY A 6 0.63 28.54 -41.26
C GLY A 6 0.36 27.47 -40.16
N SER A 7 0.92 26.27 -40.18
CA SER A 7 2.30 25.87 -39.84
C SER A 7 2.56 25.73 -38.33
N ARG A 8 2.69 24.44 -37.93
CA ARG A 8 3.58 23.86 -36.89
C ARG A 8 3.22 24.16 -35.42
N GLY A 9 3.44 23.24 -34.48
CA GLY A 9 4.07 21.93 -34.55
C GLY A 9 4.19 21.27 -33.17
N SER A 10 4.41 19.97 -33.22
CA SER A 10 4.93 19.08 -32.17
C SER A 10 6.29 19.55 -31.61
N THR A 11 6.43 19.59 -30.29
CA THR A 11 7.71 19.56 -29.55
C THR A 11 7.50 18.78 -28.25
N ARG A 12 7.85 17.49 -28.19
CA ARG A 12 9.12 16.94 -27.67
C ARG A 12 9.89 17.89 -26.74
N ARG A 13 9.97 17.49 -25.46
CA ARG A 13 11.01 17.92 -24.53
C ARG A 13 12.33 17.25 -24.95
N VAL A 14 13.37 18.06 -25.04
CA VAL A 14 14.75 17.66 -25.26
C VAL A 14 15.45 17.87 -23.92
N ASP A 15 15.95 16.79 -23.35
CA ASP A 15 17.09 16.83 -22.43
C ASP A 15 18.31 16.47 -23.29
N GLY A 16 19.28 17.38 -23.36
CA GLY A 16 20.65 17.10 -23.76
C GLY A 16 21.55 17.64 -22.64
N GLU A 17 22.78 17.21 -22.44
CA GLU A 17 23.63 16.19 -23.05
C GLU A 17 24.86 16.16 -22.14
N SER A 18 25.42 14.99 -21.88
CA SER A 18 26.88 14.86 -21.76
C SER A 18 27.26 13.41 -22.03
N ASN A 19 27.71 13.16 -23.26
CA ASN A 19 28.58 12.02 -23.54
C ASN A 19 29.55 12.40 -24.65
N LEU A 20 30.85 12.33 -24.35
CA LEU A 20 31.94 12.45 -25.30
C LEU A 20 32.36 11.03 -25.73
N GLN A 21 32.33 10.81 -27.05
CA GLN A 21 33.24 10.01 -27.92
C GLN A 21 33.85 8.68 -27.39
N SER A 22 33.99 7.56 -28.12
CA SER A 22 33.76 7.20 -29.53
C SER A 22 34.37 5.83 -29.87
N GLN A 23 34.01 5.28 -31.05
CA GLN A 23 34.69 4.25 -31.88
C GLN A 23 34.65 2.79 -31.37
N SER A 24 34.00 1.81 -32.02
CA SER A 24 34.15 1.20 -33.36
C SER A 24 35.32 0.21 -33.49
N SER A 25 35.04 -1.11 -33.52
CA SER A 25 35.52 -2.06 -34.56
C SER A 25 35.21 -3.55 -34.26
N ASN A 26 34.70 -4.24 -35.30
CA ASN A 26 35.01 -5.59 -35.83
C ASN A 26 35.04 -6.81 -34.87
N GLN A 27 34.07 -7.73 -34.94
CA GLN A 27 33.89 -8.89 -35.87
C GLN A 27 34.34 -10.23 -35.23
N PRO A 28 33.72 -11.36 -35.63
CA PRO A 28 33.47 -12.56 -34.84
C PRO A 28 34.41 -13.73 -35.19
N THR A 29 34.23 -14.87 -34.51
CA THR A 29 34.44 -16.28 -34.94
C THR A 29 34.78 -17.13 -33.68
N HIS A 30 34.53 -18.44 -33.53
CA HIS A 30 34.44 -19.59 -34.45
C HIS A 30 33.69 -20.77 -33.76
N SER A 31 33.04 -21.60 -34.60
CA SER A 31 32.92 -23.09 -34.59
C SER A 31 32.30 -23.82 -33.37
N GLU A 32 31.49 -24.88 -33.47
CA GLU A 32 31.23 -25.86 -34.54
C GLU A 32 30.03 -26.75 -34.12
N GLY A 33 29.36 -27.40 -35.08
CA GLY A 33 28.42 -28.50 -34.79
C GLY A 33 27.24 -28.62 -35.75
N ALA A 34 27.46 -29.30 -36.88
CA ALA A 34 26.50 -29.61 -37.92
C ALA A 34 25.31 -30.49 -37.44
N ASN A 35 24.11 -30.28 -38.00
CA ASN A 35 23.51 -31.25 -38.93
C ASN A 35 22.24 -30.70 -39.63
N SER A 36 22.12 -31.02 -40.91
CA SER A 36 21.01 -30.71 -41.82
C SER A 36 19.73 -31.49 -41.47
N ASN A 37 18.55 -30.87 -41.60
CA ASN A 37 17.65 -31.04 -42.77
C ASN A 37 16.17 -30.69 -42.45
N VAL A 38 15.49 -30.25 -43.51
CA VAL A 38 14.03 -30.18 -43.76
C VAL A 38 13.23 -29.02 -43.13
N GLY A 39 12.76 -28.16 -44.03
CA GLY A 39 11.93 -27.00 -43.74
C GLY A 39 10.52 -27.34 -43.24
N GLY A 40 10.11 -26.59 -42.21
CA GLY A 40 8.73 -26.42 -41.78
C GLY A 40 8.52 -24.95 -41.46
N ARG A 41 7.81 -24.25 -42.34
CA ARG A 41 7.54 -22.82 -42.29
C ARG A 41 6.47 -22.56 -41.21
N SER A 42 6.88 -22.41 -39.96
CA SER A 42 5.98 -22.03 -38.86
C SER A 42 5.95 -20.52 -38.68
N SER A 43 4.88 -19.90 -39.16
CA SER A 43 4.51 -18.52 -38.83
C SER A 43 4.27 -18.39 -37.33
N GLN A 44 5.26 -17.89 -36.59
CA GLN A 44 5.07 -17.42 -35.22
C GLN A 44 4.24 -16.13 -35.26
N GLY A 45 2.92 -16.27 -35.11
CA GLY A 45 2.05 -15.16 -34.76
C GLY A 45 2.36 -14.70 -33.34
N SER A 46 3.01 -13.55 -33.21
CA SER A 46 3.15 -12.87 -31.92
C SER A 46 1.76 -12.59 -31.35
N GLN A 47 1.38 -13.30 -30.29
CA GLN A 47 0.18 -12.98 -29.52
C GLN A 47 0.41 -11.65 -28.79
N GLN A 48 0.11 -10.53 -29.45
CA GLN A 48 -0.02 -9.26 -28.77
C GLN A 48 -1.25 -9.34 -27.88
N ASN A 49 -1.04 -9.35 -26.56
CA ASN A 49 -2.11 -9.24 -25.58
C ASN A 49 -2.92 -7.96 -25.86
N LYS A 50 -4.16 -8.12 -26.37
CA LYS A 50 -5.07 -7.01 -26.62
C LYS A 50 -5.33 -6.29 -25.29
N ARG A 51 -4.99 -5.00 -25.22
CA ARG A 51 -5.30 -4.12 -24.09
C ARG A 51 -6.82 -4.15 -23.89
N LYS A 52 -7.29 -4.76 -22.80
CA LYS A 52 -8.70 -4.71 -22.42
C LYS A 52 -9.00 -3.28 -21.92
N ARG A 53 -10.07 -2.67 -22.42
CA ARG A 53 -10.54 -1.38 -21.90
C ARG A 53 -11.01 -1.57 -20.45
N GLY A 54 -10.47 -0.79 -19.53
CA GLY A 54 -10.99 -0.70 -18.16
C GLY A 54 -12.34 0.05 -18.11
N PRO A 55 -13.01 0.09 -16.95
CA PRO A 55 -14.30 0.77 -16.78
C PRO A 55 -14.22 2.24 -17.21
N THR A 56 -15.20 2.70 -17.99
CA THR A 56 -15.30 4.11 -18.41
C THR A 56 -15.57 5.00 -17.20
N ARG A 57 -14.60 5.82 -16.78
CA ARG A 57 -14.67 6.62 -15.54
C ARG A 57 -15.29 8.02 -15.68
N VAL A 58 -15.66 8.46 -16.89
CA VAL A 58 -16.35 9.74 -17.18
C VAL A 58 -15.82 10.95 -16.36
N LEU A 59 -14.52 11.04 -16.15
CA LEU A 59 -13.88 11.94 -15.17
C LEU A 59 -14.08 13.44 -15.47
N ASN A 60 -14.39 13.80 -16.71
CA ASN A 60 -14.33 15.21 -17.14
C ASN A 60 -15.63 16.02 -17.00
N LYS A 61 -16.78 15.45 -16.63
CA LYS A 61 -18.06 16.20 -16.79
C LYS A 61 -19.13 15.99 -15.73
N PHE A 62 -18.74 15.76 -14.47
CA PHE A 62 -19.61 16.11 -13.32
C PHE A 62 -19.56 17.63 -12.99
N GLY A 63 -18.97 18.46 -13.87
CA GLY A 63 -18.75 19.90 -13.68
C GLY A 63 -19.91 20.83 -14.07
N LEU A 64 -21.11 20.29 -14.36
CA LEU A 64 -22.28 21.11 -14.70
C LEU A 64 -22.72 21.93 -13.48
N ARG A 65 -23.06 23.20 -13.69
CA ARG A 65 -23.62 24.06 -12.64
C ARG A 65 -25.06 23.61 -12.32
N PRO A 66 -25.57 23.83 -11.11
CA PRO A 66 -26.97 23.59 -10.80
C PRO A 66 -27.88 24.29 -11.82
N GLY A 67 -28.83 23.54 -12.41
CA GLY A 67 -29.72 24.03 -13.47
C GLY A 67 -29.19 23.93 -14.91
N GLU A 68 -27.90 23.63 -15.09
CA GLU A 68 -27.30 23.45 -16.42
C GLU A 68 -27.63 22.04 -16.96
N LYS A 69 -28.53 21.98 -17.94
CA LYS A 69 -28.89 20.73 -18.63
C LYS A 69 -27.95 20.49 -19.81
N LEU A 70 -27.45 19.25 -19.93
CA LEU A 70 -26.79 18.84 -21.16
C LEU A 70 -27.85 18.71 -22.26
N SER A 71 -27.77 19.56 -23.28
CA SER A 71 -28.57 19.38 -24.48
C SER A 71 -28.13 18.09 -25.18
N VAL A 72 -29.08 17.20 -25.41
CA VAL A 72 -28.92 15.94 -26.15
C VAL A 72 -29.82 16.04 -27.37
N GLN A 73 -29.23 15.93 -28.55
CA GLN A 73 -29.98 15.90 -29.80
C GLN A 73 -30.34 14.46 -30.12
N PHE A 74 -31.49 14.25 -30.74
CA PHE A 74 -31.94 12.94 -31.19
C PHE A 74 -32.12 12.97 -32.70
N ASN A 75 -31.71 11.88 -33.38
CA ASN A 75 -32.03 11.72 -34.80
C ASN A 75 -33.50 11.31 -35.01
N THR A 76 -33.91 11.20 -36.26
CA THR A 76 -35.24 10.73 -36.68
C THR A 76 -35.59 9.32 -36.19
N LEU A 77 -34.59 8.53 -35.79
CA LEU A 77 -34.74 7.19 -35.22
C LEU A 77 -34.73 7.20 -33.67
N GLY A 78 -34.73 8.38 -33.03
CA GLY A 78 -34.73 8.52 -31.57
C GLY A 78 -33.39 8.16 -30.89
N GLN A 79 -32.30 8.04 -31.65
CA GLN A 79 -30.97 7.79 -31.11
C GLN A 79 -30.33 9.12 -30.72
N ALA A 80 -29.74 9.18 -29.53
CA ALA A 80 -28.98 10.34 -29.10
C ALA A 80 -27.74 10.54 -30.00
N ILE A 81 -27.57 11.73 -30.55
CA ILE A 81 -26.43 12.14 -31.39
C ILE A 81 -25.72 13.35 -30.77
N GLY A 82 -24.43 13.48 -31.09
CA GLY A 82 -23.61 14.62 -30.73
C GLY A 82 -22.69 14.35 -29.53
N PRO A 83 -21.98 15.38 -29.04
CA PRO A 83 -20.93 15.23 -28.03
C PRO A 83 -21.46 14.72 -26.68
N ASN A 84 -22.77 14.86 -26.41
CA ASN A 84 -23.40 14.41 -25.17
C ASN A 84 -24.13 13.06 -25.28
N ALA A 85 -24.20 12.45 -26.46
CA ALA A 85 -24.91 11.19 -26.69
C ALA A 85 -24.36 10.02 -25.86
N ALA A 86 -23.03 9.88 -25.83
CA ALA A 86 -22.37 8.84 -25.04
C ALA A 86 -22.60 9.03 -23.52
N HIS A 87 -22.70 10.27 -23.06
CA HIS A 87 -23.00 10.59 -21.66
C HIS A 87 -24.44 10.21 -21.29
N PHE A 88 -25.40 10.55 -22.14
CA PHE A 88 -26.80 10.17 -21.98
C PHE A 88 -26.97 8.66 -21.88
N ALA A 89 -26.36 7.90 -22.80
CA ALA A 89 -26.40 6.44 -22.78
C ALA A 89 -25.79 5.83 -21.50
N HIS A 90 -24.72 6.43 -20.97
CA HIS A 90 -24.08 5.95 -19.74
C HIS A 90 -24.95 6.20 -18.49
N ILE A 91 -25.55 7.39 -18.38
CA ILE A 91 -26.46 7.75 -17.28
C ILE A 91 -27.65 6.78 -17.30
N LEU A 92 -28.30 6.61 -18.46
CA LEU A 92 -29.37 5.64 -18.63
C LEU A 92 -28.93 4.24 -18.20
N GLY A 93 -27.80 3.75 -18.71
CA GLY A 93 -27.28 2.43 -18.35
C GLY A 93 -27.03 2.29 -16.84
N SER A 94 -26.58 3.34 -16.15
CA SER A 94 -26.38 3.32 -14.71
C SER A 94 -27.69 3.31 -13.91
N THR A 95 -28.68 4.09 -14.33
CA THR A 95 -29.96 4.16 -13.64
C THR A 95 -30.76 2.88 -13.83
N LEU A 96 -30.78 2.33 -15.06
CA LEU A 96 -31.49 1.09 -15.42
C LEU A 96 -30.90 -0.17 -14.75
N ARG A 97 -29.65 -0.12 -14.27
CA ARG A 97 -29.00 -1.23 -13.55
C ARG A 97 -29.54 -1.47 -12.14
N HIS A 98 -30.33 -0.55 -11.59
CA HIS A 98 -31.04 -0.82 -10.34
C HIS A 98 -32.20 -1.76 -10.64
N SER A 99 -32.08 -3.02 -10.20
CA SER A 99 -33.03 -4.12 -10.45
C SER A 99 -34.48 -3.81 -10.07
N ASN A 100 -34.68 -2.80 -9.21
CA ASN A 100 -35.99 -2.42 -8.69
C ASN A 100 -36.72 -1.41 -9.59
N ILE A 101 -36.07 -0.87 -10.63
CA ILE A 101 -36.64 0.17 -11.50
C ILE A 101 -37.12 -0.41 -12.84
N VAL A 102 -36.51 -1.50 -13.33
CA VAL A 102 -36.91 -2.19 -14.57
C VAL A 102 -37.04 -3.68 -14.33
N SER A 103 -38.24 -4.21 -14.56
CA SER A 103 -38.48 -5.66 -14.58
C SER A 103 -37.69 -6.30 -15.73
N LEU A 104 -36.62 -7.04 -15.40
CA LEU A 104 -35.82 -7.79 -16.38
C LEU A 104 -36.58 -8.99 -17.01
N GLN A 105 -37.81 -9.22 -16.59
CA GLN A 105 -38.69 -10.28 -17.08
C GLN A 105 -39.31 -9.96 -18.45
N ALA A 106 -39.30 -8.69 -18.88
CA ALA A 106 -39.79 -8.33 -20.20
C ALA A 106 -38.81 -8.80 -21.28
N GLU A 107 -39.26 -9.68 -22.19
CA GLU A 107 -38.46 -10.21 -23.31
C GLU A 107 -38.03 -9.13 -24.32
N GLY A 108 -38.57 -7.91 -24.22
CA GLY A 108 -38.19 -6.78 -25.07
C GLY A 108 -38.85 -5.48 -24.63
N TRP A 109 -38.20 -4.35 -24.95
CA TRP A 109 -38.65 -3.00 -24.56
C TRP A 109 -40.05 -2.63 -25.08
N TRP A 110 -40.48 -3.21 -26.20
CA TRP A 110 -41.81 -3.01 -26.76
C TRP A 110 -42.91 -3.72 -25.96
N LYS A 111 -42.56 -4.77 -25.17
CA LYS A 111 -43.49 -5.48 -24.28
C LYS A 111 -43.66 -4.82 -22.91
N VAL A 112 -42.75 -3.91 -22.55
CA VAL A 112 -42.86 -3.09 -21.33
C VAL A 112 -44.05 -2.14 -21.51
N SER A 113 -44.98 -2.20 -20.56
CA SER A 113 -46.21 -1.41 -20.63
C SER A 113 -45.88 0.09 -20.58
N LYS A 114 -46.81 0.92 -21.07
CA LYS A 114 -46.64 2.38 -20.98
C LYS A 114 -46.53 2.85 -19.51
N GLU A 115 -47.30 2.22 -18.63
CA GLU A 115 -47.30 2.50 -17.19
C GLU A 115 -45.95 2.21 -16.53
N GLU A 116 -45.31 1.09 -16.91
CA GLU A 116 -43.97 0.74 -16.44
C GLU A 116 -42.91 1.74 -16.94
N LYS A 117 -43.04 2.21 -18.19
CA LYS A 117 -42.16 3.23 -18.76
C LYS A 117 -42.31 4.58 -18.04
N ASP A 118 -43.54 4.98 -17.74
CA ASP A 118 -43.82 6.23 -17.03
C ASP A 118 -43.31 6.17 -15.58
N LYS A 119 -43.47 5.02 -14.90
CA LYS A 119 -42.90 4.78 -13.57
C LYS A 119 -41.38 4.89 -13.59
N LEU A 120 -40.72 4.25 -14.56
CA LEU A 120 -39.27 4.34 -14.74
C LEU A 120 -38.82 5.77 -14.97
N TRP A 121 -39.49 6.52 -15.84
CA TRP A 121 -39.13 7.90 -16.15
C TRP A 121 -39.22 8.80 -14.91
N LYS A 122 -40.26 8.61 -14.08
CA LYS A 122 -40.43 9.33 -12.81
C LYS A 122 -39.27 9.07 -11.84
N GLU A 123 -38.85 7.81 -11.69
CA GLU A 123 -37.72 7.45 -10.81
C GLU A 123 -36.38 8.01 -11.31
N ILE A 124 -36.11 7.92 -12.62
CA ILE A 124 -34.90 8.52 -13.22
C ILE A 124 -34.86 10.03 -12.94
N THR A 125 -36.00 10.71 -13.12
CA THR A 125 -36.10 12.15 -12.92
C THR A 125 -35.89 12.53 -11.46
N ALA A 126 -36.51 11.80 -10.52
CA ALA A 126 -36.34 12.04 -9.09
C ALA A 126 -34.88 11.85 -8.63
N VAL A 127 -34.19 10.82 -9.13
CA VAL A 127 -32.76 10.61 -8.85
C VAL A 127 -31.91 11.74 -9.43
N ALA A 128 -32.22 12.19 -10.66
CA ALA A 128 -31.50 13.28 -11.31
C ALA A 128 -31.68 14.61 -10.54
N GLU A 129 -32.90 14.92 -10.09
CA GLU A 129 -33.20 16.11 -9.28
C GLU A 129 -32.48 16.07 -7.94
N LYS A 130 -32.54 14.94 -7.23
CA LYS A 130 -31.80 14.73 -5.97
C LYS A 130 -30.30 14.92 -6.17
N ASN A 131 -29.73 14.36 -7.23
CA ASN A 131 -28.31 14.50 -7.54
C ASN A 131 -27.95 15.94 -7.90
N SER A 132 -28.82 16.66 -8.61
CA SER A 132 -28.65 18.09 -8.90
C SER A 132 -28.66 18.92 -7.62
N GLY A 133 -29.60 18.66 -6.70
CA GLY A 133 -29.67 19.30 -5.38
C GLY A 133 -28.41 19.02 -4.55
N ASN A 134 -28.00 17.76 -4.44
CA ASN A 134 -26.77 17.38 -3.74
C ASN A 134 -25.52 18.04 -4.35
N ARG A 135 -25.49 18.19 -5.68
CA ARG A 135 -24.40 18.88 -6.37
C ARG A 135 -24.38 20.38 -6.07
N ALA A 136 -25.55 21.01 -5.91
CA ALA A 136 -25.66 22.42 -5.53
C ALA A 136 -25.11 22.68 -4.12
N LEU A 137 -25.21 21.71 -3.21
CA LEU A 137 -24.62 21.76 -1.87
C LEU A 137 -23.10 21.57 -1.85
N LEU A 138 -22.45 21.31 -2.99
CA LEU A 138 -21.00 21.13 -3.04
C LEU A 138 -20.29 22.50 -3.03
N GLU A 139 -19.88 22.93 -1.84
CA GLU A 139 -19.22 24.22 -1.61
C GLU A 139 -17.74 24.24 -2.04
N VAL A 140 -17.05 23.12 -1.90
CA VAL A 140 -15.60 23.04 -2.13
C VAL A 140 -15.32 21.99 -3.22
N LEU A 141 -14.69 22.42 -4.31
CA LEU A 141 -14.38 21.58 -5.45
C LEU A 141 -12.96 21.00 -5.33
N HIS A 142 -12.87 19.67 -5.34
CA HIS A 142 -11.59 18.95 -5.40
C HIS A 142 -10.99 19.01 -6.81
N THR A 143 -9.68 19.28 -6.91
CA THR A 143 -8.90 19.42 -8.16
C THR A 143 -7.72 18.45 -8.32
N GLY A 144 -7.56 17.46 -7.41
CA GLY A 144 -6.53 16.42 -7.47
C GLY A 144 -6.81 15.27 -8.46
N GLY A 145 -7.89 15.37 -9.24
CA GLY A 145 -8.17 14.43 -10.32
C GLY A 145 -8.39 12.99 -9.85
N SER A 146 -7.88 12.02 -10.62
CA SER A 146 -8.12 10.60 -10.38
C SER A 146 -7.09 9.91 -9.47
N LYS A 147 -6.09 10.65 -8.98
CA LYS A 147 -5.05 10.13 -8.08
C LYS A 147 -5.64 10.03 -6.66
N SER A 148 -5.37 8.91 -5.98
CA SER A 148 -5.91 8.68 -4.63
C SER A 148 -5.20 9.54 -3.59
N PHE A 149 -5.86 9.82 -2.48
CA PHE A 149 -5.23 10.51 -1.35
C PHE A 149 -4.03 9.76 -0.77
N ALA A 150 -4.08 8.43 -0.70
CA ALA A 150 -2.94 7.62 -0.27
C ALA A 150 -1.71 7.85 -1.17
N CYS A 151 -1.89 7.84 -2.49
CA CYS A 151 -0.79 8.11 -3.41
C CYS A 151 -0.33 9.58 -3.36
N TYR A 152 -1.21 10.53 -3.02
CA TYR A 152 -0.77 11.91 -2.80
C TYR A 152 0.07 12.06 -1.53
N ARG A 153 -0.29 11.34 -0.46
CA ARG A 153 0.51 11.35 0.78
C ARG A 153 1.90 10.78 0.52
N GLU A 154 1.98 9.59 -0.09
CA GLU A 154 3.26 8.97 -0.46
C GLU A 154 4.16 9.91 -1.29
N ASP A 155 3.59 10.58 -2.30
CA ASP A 155 4.32 11.57 -3.12
C ASP A 155 4.85 12.78 -2.34
N MET A 156 4.20 13.13 -1.22
CA MET A 156 4.55 14.29 -0.38
C MET A 156 5.37 13.88 0.84
N THR A 157 5.41 12.59 1.17
CA THR A 157 6.24 12.04 2.23
C THR A 157 7.70 12.14 1.81
N THR A 158 8.53 12.64 2.72
CA THR A 158 9.99 12.67 2.60
C THR A 158 10.59 12.03 3.86
N GLU A 159 11.90 11.77 3.88
CA GLU A 159 12.55 11.10 5.02
C GLU A 159 12.27 11.80 6.36
N ASP A 160 12.18 13.13 6.36
CA ASP A 160 12.01 13.95 7.56
C ASP A 160 10.58 14.46 7.78
N TYR A 161 9.65 14.19 6.86
CA TYR A 161 8.34 14.84 6.89
C TYR A 161 7.21 13.96 6.35
N GLU A 162 6.21 13.76 7.22
CA GLU A 162 4.95 13.08 6.89
C GLU A 162 3.83 14.13 6.71
N PRO A 163 3.16 14.16 5.54
CA PRO A 163 2.16 15.17 5.24
C PRO A 163 0.92 15.08 6.13
N THR A 164 0.44 16.24 6.58
CA THR A 164 -0.80 16.37 7.37
C THR A 164 -2.04 16.38 6.47
N GLN A 165 -3.23 16.35 7.08
CA GLN A 165 -4.49 16.55 6.34
C GLN A 165 -4.58 17.94 5.69
N ILE A 166 -3.94 18.95 6.30
CA ILE A 166 -3.93 20.32 5.80
C ILE A 166 -3.13 20.37 4.49
N ASP A 167 -1.92 19.80 4.46
CA ASP A 167 -1.06 19.79 3.27
C ASP A 167 -1.75 19.10 2.09
N LEU A 168 -2.38 17.96 2.39
CA LEU A 168 -3.14 17.24 1.39
C LEU A 168 -4.33 18.06 0.90
N PHE A 169 -5.06 18.74 1.78
CA PHE A 169 -6.18 19.60 1.39
C PHE A 169 -5.70 20.71 0.45
N MET A 170 -4.64 21.43 0.82
CA MET A 170 -4.05 22.50 0.00
C MET A 170 -3.60 21.99 -1.37
N LYS A 171 -2.99 20.80 -1.43
CA LYS A 171 -2.58 20.15 -2.68
C LYS A 171 -3.77 19.77 -3.55
N THR A 172 -4.83 19.25 -2.93
CA THR A 172 -5.96 18.64 -3.63
C THR A 172 -7.08 19.63 -3.95
N HIS A 173 -7.08 20.82 -3.36
CA HIS A 173 -8.06 21.88 -3.59
C HIS A 173 -7.39 23.15 -4.16
N GLY A 174 -6.41 22.96 -5.04
CA GLY A 174 -5.69 24.06 -5.70
C GLY A 174 -6.43 24.70 -6.88
N LYS A 175 -6.04 25.93 -7.22
CA LYS A 175 -6.61 26.77 -8.30
C LYS A 175 -6.16 26.28 -9.70
N LYS A 176 -6.71 25.17 -10.19
CA LYS A 176 -6.29 24.64 -11.50
C LYS A 176 -6.98 25.30 -12.70
N ASN A 177 -8.21 25.80 -12.57
CA ASN A 177 -9.02 26.37 -13.68
C ASN A 177 -10.09 27.38 -13.21
N GLY A 178 -9.68 28.48 -12.57
CA GLY A 178 -10.45 29.74 -12.50
C GLY A 178 -11.76 29.79 -11.69
N LYS A 179 -12.29 28.68 -11.19
CA LYS A 179 -13.49 28.68 -10.35
C LYS A 179 -13.15 28.31 -8.92
N VAL A 180 -12.73 29.33 -8.17
CA VAL A 180 -12.47 29.22 -6.74
C VAL A 180 -13.73 29.71 -6.03
N THR A 181 -14.30 28.89 -5.15
CA THR A 181 -15.39 29.34 -4.29
C THR A 181 -14.80 30.18 -3.16
N GLU A 182 -15.52 31.22 -2.74
CA GLU A 182 -15.10 32.09 -1.62
C GLU A 182 -14.80 31.29 -0.35
N ILE A 183 -15.61 30.25 -0.10
CA ILE A 183 -15.43 29.29 1.00
C ILE A 183 -14.07 28.57 0.92
N LEU A 184 -13.61 28.20 -0.28
CA LEU A 184 -12.32 27.56 -0.46
C LEU A 184 -11.17 28.54 -0.16
N VAL A 185 -11.29 29.80 -0.56
CA VAL A 185 -10.31 30.85 -0.22
C VAL A 185 -10.22 31.01 1.30
N CYS A 186 -11.35 31.20 1.97
CA CYS A 186 -11.39 31.35 3.43
C CYS A 186 -10.80 30.13 4.16
N LYS A 187 -11.01 28.91 3.63
CA LYS A 187 -10.38 27.71 4.19
C LYS A 187 -8.86 27.70 4.00
N HIS A 188 -8.38 28.11 2.82
CA HIS A 188 -6.93 28.23 2.57
C HIS A 188 -6.30 29.26 3.51
N GLU A 189 -6.90 30.44 3.66
CA GLU A 189 -6.40 31.49 4.57
C GLU A 189 -6.31 30.99 6.01
N LYS A 190 -7.35 30.31 6.52
CA LYS A 190 -7.33 29.71 7.87
C LYS A 190 -6.24 28.65 8.03
N PHE A 191 -5.98 27.86 6.98
CA PHE A 191 -4.91 26.87 7.02
C PHE A 191 -3.53 27.51 6.98
N ASP A 192 -3.33 28.54 6.15
CA ASP A 192 -2.07 29.29 6.07
C ASP A 192 -1.76 29.99 7.40
N GLU A 193 -2.77 30.62 8.03
CA GLU A 193 -2.65 31.24 9.37
C GLU A 193 -2.29 30.23 10.45
N TYR A 194 -2.88 29.03 10.42
CA TYR A 194 -2.55 27.96 11.37
C TYR A 194 -1.13 27.44 11.18
N LEU A 195 -0.71 27.21 9.93
CA LEU A 195 0.65 26.74 9.62
C LEU A 195 1.70 27.78 10.01
N ALA A 196 1.42 29.08 9.86
CA ALA A 196 2.32 30.15 10.29
C ALA A 196 2.49 30.24 11.81
N ASN A 197 1.49 29.82 12.59
CA ASN A 197 1.47 29.91 14.06
C ASN A 197 1.54 28.54 14.75
N GLN A 198 2.00 27.51 14.04
CA GLN A 198 1.90 26.12 14.49
C GLN A 198 2.60 25.86 15.83
N GLU A 199 3.73 26.51 16.09
CA GLU A 199 4.50 26.37 17.34
C GLU A 199 3.74 26.87 18.58
N SER A 200 2.77 27.77 18.39
CA SER A 200 1.94 28.36 19.46
C SER A 200 0.53 27.76 19.52
N ALA A 201 0.20 26.82 18.63
CA ALA A 201 -1.16 26.34 18.45
C ALA A 201 -1.54 25.29 19.51
N SER A 202 -2.67 25.50 20.17
CA SER A 202 -3.23 24.56 21.15
C SER A 202 -3.75 23.25 20.55
N LEU A 203 -4.08 23.24 19.25
CA LEU A 203 -4.67 22.10 18.55
C LEU A 203 -3.63 21.45 17.64
N THR A 204 -3.65 20.12 17.58
CA THR A 204 -2.86 19.39 16.58
C THR A 204 -3.35 19.69 15.15
N PRO A 205 -2.53 19.50 14.10
CA PRO A 205 -2.94 19.80 12.73
C PRO A 205 -4.19 19.04 12.29
N ASN A 206 -4.35 17.80 12.75
CA ASN A 206 -5.53 16.99 12.46
C ASN A 206 -6.78 17.50 13.20
N GLU A 207 -6.65 17.98 14.44
CA GLU A 207 -7.78 18.55 15.19
C GLU A 207 -8.22 19.91 14.63
N PHE A 208 -7.26 20.75 14.25
CA PHE A 208 -7.55 22.00 13.56
C PHE A 208 -8.27 21.73 12.23
N TYR A 209 -7.79 20.75 11.46
CA TYR A 209 -8.42 20.35 10.20
C TYR A 209 -9.90 19.95 10.38
N ILE A 210 -10.21 19.14 11.40
CA ILE A 210 -11.58 18.73 11.72
C ILE A 210 -12.42 19.94 12.14
N THR A 211 -11.85 20.86 12.91
CA THR A 211 -12.53 22.10 13.32
C THR A 211 -12.86 22.99 12.12
N ALA A 212 -11.93 23.11 11.17
CA ALA A 212 -12.08 23.96 9.99
C ALA A 212 -12.96 23.35 8.88
N THR A 213 -13.00 22.01 8.76
CA THR A 213 -13.73 21.32 7.67
C THR A 213 -15.03 20.67 8.11
N GLY A 214 -15.21 20.45 9.40
CA GLY A 214 -16.38 19.83 10.00
C GLY A 214 -16.09 18.41 10.55
N PRO A 215 -17.05 17.85 11.29
CA PRO A 215 -16.87 16.58 11.97
C PRO A 215 -16.62 15.43 10.99
N VAL A 216 -15.70 14.54 11.38
CA VAL A 216 -15.37 13.34 10.61
C VAL A 216 -16.59 12.40 10.57
N ARG A 217 -16.95 11.92 9.37
CA ARG A 217 -18.01 10.91 9.22
C ARG A 217 -17.63 9.61 9.91
N HIS A 218 -18.63 8.86 10.38
CA HIS A 218 -18.41 7.61 11.09
C HIS A 218 -17.50 6.64 10.30
N GLY A 219 -16.51 6.08 10.99
CA GLY A 219 -15.68 4.98 10.51
C GLY A 219 -14.42 5.34 9.73
N ARG A 220 -14.24 6.58 9.21
CA ARG A 220 -13.07 6.91 8.37
C ARG A 220 -12.60 8.36 8.47
N MET A 221 -11.29 8.55 8.59
CA MET A 221 -10.63 9.85 8.53
C MET A 221 -10.58 10.40 7.11
N HIS A 222 -10.86 11.69 6.96
CA HIS A 222 -10.72 12.39 5.69
C HIS A 222 -9.24 12.50 5.28
N GLY A 223 -8.91 12.48 4.00
CA GLY A 223 -7.52 12.67 3.54
C GLY A 223 -6.54 11.50 3.77
N TYR A 224 -6.88 10.48 4.55
CA TYR A 224 -5.99 9.31 4.76
C TYR A 224 -6.25 8.14 3.78
N GLY A 225 -7.06 8.37 2.74
CA GLY A 225 -7.41 7.32 1.78
C GLY A 225 -8.39 6.29 2.35
N LEU A 226 -8.31 5.05 1.87
CA LEU A 226 -9.21 3.97 2.29
C LEU A 226 -8.73 3.37 3.62
N GLY A 227 -9.57 3.48 4.67
CA GLY A 227 -9.51 2.56 5.80
C GLY A 227 -8.87 3.07 7.09
N ALA A 228 -8.37 4.30 7.18
CA ALA A 228 -7.86 4.84 8.45
C ALA A 228 -9.02 5.28 9.37
N PRO A 229 -9.27 4.63 10.52
CA PRO A 229 -10.29 5.06 11.46
C PRO A 229 -9.80 6.26 12.31
N PRO A 230 -10.71 7.13 12.80
CA PRO A 230 -10.33 8.26 13.64
C PRO A 230 -9.53 7.89 14.89
N SER A 231 -9.83 6.76 15.53
CA SER A 231 -9.13 6.28 16.72
C SER A 231 -7.66 5.97 16.48
N LYS A 232 -7.28 5.56 15.26
CA LYS A 232 -5.89 5.24 14.91
C LYS A 232 -5.07 6.50 14.62
N VAL A 233 -5.72 7.58 14.16
CA VAL A 233 -5.05 8.82 13.74
C VAL A 233 -5.04 9.86 14.85
N LEU A 234 -6.13 10.01 15.60
CA LEU A 234 -6.29 10.98 16.68
C LEU A 234 -6.00 10.40 18.07
N GLY A 235 -5.83 9.08 18.16
CA GLY A 235 -5.78 8.38 19.44
C GLY A 235 -7.15 8.24 20.13
N PRO A 236 -7.17 7.69 21.35
CA PRO A 236 -8.39 7.52 22.13
C PRO A 236 -8.98 8.87 22.55
N LYS A 237 -10.25 9.14 22.24
CA LYS A 237 -10.96 10.31 22.77
C LYS A 237 -11.35 10.05 24.22
N THR A 238 -10.97 10.92 25.14
CA THR A 238 -11.28 10.86 26.58
C THR A 238 -12.72 11.24 26.94
N SER A 239 -13.62 11.43 25.97
CA SER A 239 -14.98 11.93 26.17
C SER A 239 -15.97 10.90 26.74
N GLY A 240 -15.48 9.97 27.57
CA GLY A 240 -16.24 8.95 28.28
C GLY A 240 -15.68 8.73 29.69
N GLN A 241 -15.42 9.83 30.43
CA GLN A 241 -14.86 9.81 31.78
C GLN A 241 -15.76 9.20 32.86
N SER A 242 -16.91 8.62 32.52
CA SER A 242 -17.73 7.85 33.47
C SER A 242 -17.26 6.40 33.66
N SER A 243 -16.26 5.91 32.91
CA SER A 243 -15.69 4.55 33.08
C SER A 243 -14.18 4.50 33.37
N PHE A 244 -13.51 5.66 33.40
CA PHE A 244 -12.04 5.76 33.48
C PHE A 244 -11.43 5.21 34.79
N GLY A 245 -12.20 5.18 35.88
CA GLY A 245 -11.76 4.58 37.15
C GLY A 245 -11.49 3.07 37.06
N SER A 246 -12.21 2.35 36.19
CA SER A 246 -12.06 0.90 36.03
C SER A 246 -10.83 0.53 35.20
N TYR A 247 -10.59 1.25 34.09
CA TYR A 247 -9.52 0.91 33.16
C TYR A 247 -8.12 1.21 33.72
N SER A 248 -7.95 2.32 34.46
CA SER A 248 -6.69 2.64 35.15
C SER A 248 -6.33 1.57 36.19
N GLN A 249 -7.32 1.07 36.93
CA GLN A 249 -7.12 -0.03 37.89
C GLN A 249 -6.73 -1.34 37.20
N VAL A 250 -7.31 -1.64 36.04
CA VAL A 250 -6.94 -2.81 35.23
C VAL A 250 -5.53 -2.66 34.68
N CYS A 251 -5.15 -1.49 34.15
CA CYS A 251 -3.80 -1.24 33.66
C CYS A 251 -2.75 -1.33 34.76
N ASN A 252 -3.03 -0.79 35.95
CA ASN A 252 -2.12 -0.88 37.10
C ASN A 252 -1.98 -2.33 37.59
N LYS A 253 -3.09 -3.07 37.68
CA LYS A 253 -3.05 -4.51 38.01
C LYS A 253 -2.28 -5.30 36.96
N LEU A 254 -2.50 -5.03 35.68
CA LEU A 254 -1.79 -5.69 34.58
C LEU A 254 -0.28 -5.37 34.62
N GLY A 255 0.09 -4.12 34.90
CA GLY A 255 1.48 -3.72 35.09
C GLY A 255 2.15 -4.45 36.26
N ASN A 256 1.45 -4.58 37.39
CA ASN A 256 1.95 -5.35 38.54
C ASN A 256 2.13 -6.83 38.21
N VAL A 257 1.14 -7.45 37.55
CA VAL A 257 1.23 -8.85 37.11
C VAL A 257 2.37 -9.06 36.12
N LEU A 258 2.60 -8.13 35.20
CA LEU A 258 3.73 -8.20 34.26
C LEU A 258 5.07 -8.13 35.00
N ASN A 259 5.21 -7.24 35.97
CA ASN A 259 6.41 -7.17 36.82
C ASN A 259 6.61 -8.45 37.65
N GLU A 260 5.54 -9.01 38.23
CA GLU A 260 5.61 -10.28 38.98
C GLU A 260 6.01 -11.44 38.06
N MET A 261 5.48 -11.50 36.84
CA MET A 261 5.87 -12.49 35.84
C MET A 261 7.33 -12.36 35.43
N ASP A 262 7.83 -11.12 35.29
CA ASP A 262 9.22 -10.87 34.92
C ASP A 262 10.17 -11.26 36.05
N GLN A 263 9.85 -10.89 37.30
CA GLN A 263 10.59 -11.32 38.48
C GLN A 263 10.59 -12.85 38.65
N LEU A 264 9.44 -13.50 38.43
CA LEU A 264 9.35 -14.96 38.52
C LEU A 264 10.20 -15.65 37.44
N LYS A 265 10.22 -15.11 36.22
CA LYS A 265 11.08 -15.61 35.13
C LYS A 265 12.55 -15.47 35.48
N THR A 266 12.98 -14.30 35.95
CA THR A 266 14.37 -14.06 36.36
C THR A 266 14.80 -15.03 37.46
N ASN A 267 13.99 -15.16 38.52
CA ASN A 267 14.27 -16.08 39.62
C ASN A 267 14.31 -17.56 39.17
N MET A 268 13.48 -17.95 38.20
CA MET A 268 13.53 -19.31 37.64
C MET A 268 14.78 -19.52 36.78
N CYS A 269 15.16 -18.55 35.96
CA CYS A 269 16.37 -18.61 35.13
C CYS A 269 17.62 -18.75 36.00
N GLU A 270 17.77 -17.90 37.03
CA GLU A 270 18.90 -17.99 37.97
C GLU A 270 18.98 -19.37 38.64
N ARG A 271 17.85 -19.92 39.10
CA ARG A 271 17.80 -21.28 39.71
C ARG A 271 18.08 -22.41 38.73
N ILE A 272 17.83 -22.21 37.44
CA ILE A 272 18.17 -23.19 36.40
C ILE A 272 19.66 -23.08 36.12
N GLU A 273 20.19 -21.86 36.00
CA GLU A 273 21.62 -21.60 35.76
C GLU A 273 22.49 -22.16 36.89
N GLU A 274 22.11 -21.97 38.16
CA GLU A 274 22.82 -22.54 39.31
C GLU A 274 22.85 -24.08 39.25
N ARG A 275 21.72 -24.73 38.93
CA ARG A 275 21.65 -26.19 38.81
C ARG A 275 22.48 -26.72 37.64
N VAL A 276 22.43 -26.02 36.51
CA VAL A 276 23.26 -26.36 35.33
C VAL A 276 24.75 -26.21 35.67
N GLN A 277 25.16 -25.13 36.35
CA GLN A 277 26.54 -24.94 36.78
C GLN A 277 27.03 -26.00 37.76
N GLU A 278 26.17 -26.44 38.69
CA GLU A 278 26.52 -27.50 39.62
C GLU A 278 26.66 -28.85 38.91
N GLU A 279 25.76 -29.15 37.97
CA GLU A 279 25.84 -30.38 37.16
C GLU A 279 27.05 -30.38 36.22
N THR A 280 27.38 -29.25 35.58
CA THR A 280 28.56 -29.16 34.71
C THR A 280 29.84 -29.36 35.52
N LYS A 281 29.94 -28.79 36.72
CA LYS A 281 31.09 -29.00 37.61
C LYS A 281 31.23 -30.48 38.01
N LYS A 282 30.12 -31.15 38.36
CA LYS A 282 30.13 -32.60 38.67
C LYS A 282 30.50 -33.46 37.46
N ILE A 283 30.15 -33.05 36.24
CA ILE A 283 30.58 -33.74 35.02
C ILE A 283 32.07 -33.53 34.81
N GLU A 284 32.57 -32.30 34.98
CA GLU A 284 33.97 -31.96 34.79
C GLU A 284 34.88 -32.71 35.77
N GLU A 285 34.51 -32.80 37.05
CA GLU A 285 35.24 -33.58 38.05
C GLU A 285 35.31 -35.08 37.68
N ARG A 286 34.21 -35.66 37.20
CA ARG A 286 34.18 -37.07 36.74
C ARG A 286 35.06 -37.28 35.51
N VAL A 287 35.02 -36.37 34.54
CA VAL A 287 35.88 -36.44 33.36
C VAL A 287 37.35 -36.34 33.77
N GLN A 288 37.71 -35.44 34.68
CA GLN A 288 39.09 -35.32 35.18
C GLN A 288 39.54 -36.61 35.88
N GLU A 289 38.70 -37.24 36.70
CA GLU A 289 39.03 -38.50 37.35
C GLU A 289 39.22 -39.64 36.34
N GLU A 290 38.36 -39.75 35.32
CA GLU A 290 38.52 -40.74 34.27
C GLU A 290 39.79 -40.51 33.44
N THR A 291 40.13 -39.25 33.12
CA THR A 291 41.37 -38.95 32.38
C THR A 291 42.62 -39.37 33.16
N LYS A 292 42.67 -39.13 34.48
CA LYS A 292 43.77 -39.60 35.33
C LYS A 292 43.88 -41.13 35.34
N LYS A 293 42.75 -41.83 35.48
CA LYS A 293 42.73 -43.32 35.42
C LYS A 293 43.16 -43.88 34.07
N ILE A 294 42.92 -43.14 32.98
CA ILE A 294 43.39 -43.52 31.64
C ILE A 294 44.90 -43.30 31.54
N GLU A 295 45.42 -42.19 32.06
CA GLU A 295 46.85 -41.85 32.08
C GLU A 295 47.65 -42.88 32.88
N GLU A 296 47.22 -43.20 34.11
CA GLU A 296 47.85 -44.24 34.94
C GLU A 296 47.86 -45.61 34.23
N ARG A 297 46.75 -46.01 33.60
CA ARG A 297 46.70 -47.25 32.81
C ARG A 297 47.60 -47.22 31.58
N MET A 298 47.80 -46.06 30.96
CA MET A 298 48.76 -45.93 29.87
C MET A 298 50.19 -46.08 30.37
N GLU A 299 50.53 -45.49 31.51
CA GLU A 299 51.86 -45.63 32.13
C GLU A 299 52.16 -47.07 32.51
N GLU A 300 51.22 -47.78 33.14
CA GLU A 300 51.36 -49.21 33.46
C GLU A 300 51.63 -50.04 32.21
N ARG A 301 50.87 -49.82 31.13
CA ARG A 301 51.07 -50.53 29.85
C ARG A 301 52.42 -50.21 29.20
N ILE A 302 52.89 -48.97 29.34
CA ILE A 302 54.22 -48.57 28.84
C ILE A 302 55.29 -49.30 29.65
N GLN A 303 55.18 -49.34 30.98
CA GLN A 303 56.11 -50.04 31.86
C GLN A 303 56.13 -51.55 31.59
N GLU A 304 54.97 -52.18 31.41
CA GLU A 304 54.84 -53.60 31.09
C GLU A 304 55.53 -53.94 29.76
N LYS A 305 55.28 -53.14 28.72
CA LYS A 305 55.95 -53.30 27.42
C LYS A 305 57.47 -53.10 27.52
N MET A 306 57.92 -52.15 28.33
CA MET A 306 59.36 -51.90 28.53
C MET A 306 60.03 -53.05 29.29
N MET A 307 59.39 -53.60 30.33
CA MET A 307 59.88 -54.79 31.03
C MET A 307 59.94 -56.02 30.12
N ALA A 308 58.91 -56.25 29.31
CA ALA A 308 58.89 -57.34 28.33
C ALA A 308 60.04 -57.21 27.31
N PHE A 309 60.29 -55.99 26.82
CA PHE A 309 61.42 -55.71 25.93
C PHE A 309 62.77 -56.01 26.60
N MET A 310 62.98 -55.56 27.85
CA MET A 310 64.22 -55.83 28.59
C MET A 310 64.42 -57.32 28.89
N ALA A 311 63.34 -58.06 29.16
CA ALA A 311 63.37 -59.51 29.35
C ALA A 311 63.77 -60.25 28.05
N GLN A 312 63.23 -59.84 26.90
CA GLN A 312 63.62 -60.38 25.60
C GLN A 312 65.10 -60.08 25.29
N TYR A 313 65.54 -58.85 25.53
CA TYR A 313 66.92 -58.45 25.33
C TYR A 313 67.91 -59.24 26.19
N THR A 314 67.60 -59.44 27.47
CA THR A 314 68.45 -60.23 28.38
C THR A 314 68.50 -61.71 28.00
N GLN A 315 67.38 -62.31 27.55
CA GLN A 315 67.38 -63.66 27.01
C GLN A 315 68.25 -63.77 25.76
N GLN A 316 68.20 -62.78 24.86
CA GLN A 316 69.04 -62.74 23.66
C GLN A 316 70.53 -62.63 24.00
N CYS A 317 70.90 -61.81 25.00
CA CYS A 317 72.27 -61.71 25.49
C CYS A 317 72.78 -63.02 26.12
N GLN A 318 71.92 -63.78 26.80
CA GLN A 318 72.28 -65.08 27.39
C GLN A 318 72.45 -66.16 26.33
N GLN A 319 71.63 -66.14 25.26
CA GLN A 319 71.77 -67.06 24.13
C GLN A 319 73.05 -66.83 23.31
N ASN A 320 73.47 -65.57 23.15
CA ASN A 320 74.71 -65.22 22.44
C ASN A 320 76.02 -65.45 23.25
N ARG A 321 75.93 -65.96 24.48
CA ARG A 321 77.09 -66.23 25.37
C ARG A 321 77.50 -67.70 25.44
N ARG A 322 76.77 -68.60 24.80
CA ARG A 322 77.14 -70.02 24.60
C ARG A 322 77.72 -70.20 23.21
#